data_AF-A0A4Q0SMK4-F1
#
_entry.id   AF-A0A4Q0SMK4-F1
#
_cell.length_a   1.000
_cell.length_b   1.000
_cell.length_c   1.000
_cell.angle_alpha   90.00
_cell.angle_beta   90.00
_cell.angle_gamma   90.00
#
_symmetry.space_group_name_H-M   'P 1'
#
loop_
_entity.id
_entity.type
_entity.pdbx_description
1 polymer ?
#
loop_
_entity_poly.entity_id
_entity_poly.type
_entity_poly.pdbx_seq_one_letter_code
_entity_poly.pdbx_strand_id
1 'polypeptide(L)'
;MAYTEDHIALAAEYALGTLDADERAQVETMMAVDEAFAEIVQAWAHRLGVLNQMVGSVEPRPIVWENIRSEIARTALAQEPPALAEASPLPPPPIPELPSPETAPPESATEGVQSPEPQQPEAEQPEPSRPEPDAIPDIAPQFIPQVHAPDLNVVRAPQAPVVDDDNVIRLEGRAKRWRNIASAVGALAAALLVTLSLQILLPDALPGALRPAPRIQTVEVKTPAAPLTASAQYVALLQGQGGGPAFILTVDGATRNFTVRKVGATPEPGKSFELWLISDKLPRPRSLGVIGASDFTARPLLASYDSDVVNGATYAVTVEQAGGSPNGQPTSAPVFSGKLIETVPPTQPPAPAKK
;
A
#
# COMPACT_ATOMS: atom_id res chain seq x y z
N MET A 1 -5.10 -3.77 -12.88
CA MET A 1 -4.96 -3.74 -14.36
C MET A 1 -3.55 -4.23 -14.70
N ALA A 2 -3.00 -4.00 -15.90
CA ALA A 2 -1.55 -4.00 -16.08
C ALA A 2 -1.03 -2.60 -15.70
N TYR A 3 -0.13 -2.51 -14.73
CA TYR A 3 0.49 -1.25 -14.32
C TYR A 3 1.61 -0.86 -15.31
N THR A 4 1.84 0.43 -15.52
CA THR A 4 2.99 0.88 -16.31
C THR A 4 4.27 0.83 -15.47
N GLU A 5 5.43 0.91 -16.13
CA GLU A 5 6.72 0.95 -15.44
C GLU A 5 6.79 2.10 -14.43
N ASP A 6 6.18 3.24 -14.76
CA ASP A 6 6.13 4.45 -13.91
C ASP A 6 5.40 4.17 -12.58
N HIS A 7 4.31 3.40 -12.61
CA HIS A 7 3.60 2.98 -11.40
C HIS A 7 4.44 2.03 -10.55
N ILE A 8 5.23 1.14 -11.18
CA ILE A 8 6.09 0.18 -10.50
C ILE A 8 7.30 0.89 -9.87
N ALA A 9 7.82 1.94 -10.52
CA ALA A 9 8.86 2.82 -9.99
C ALA A 9 8.34 3.65 -8.80
N LEU A 10 7.19 4.33 -8.95
CA LEU A 10 6.55 5.10 -7.88
C LEU A 10 6.29 4.24 -6.62
N ALA A 11 5.84 3.00 -6.81
CA ALA A 11 5.67 2.04 -5.71
C ALA A 11 7.00 1.63 -5.04
N ALA A 12 8.10 1.58 -5.78
CA ALA A 12 9.43 1.31 -5.25
C ALA A 12 10.01 2.51 -4.47
N GLU A 13 9.80 3.73 -4.98
CA GLU A 13 10.25 4.98 -4.36
C GLU A 13 9.46 5.30 -3.08
N TYR A 14 8.15 5.00 -3.07
CA TYR A 14 7.35 5.01 -1.84
C TYR A 14 7.91 4.01 -0.81
N ALA A 15 8.17 2.76 -1.22
CA ALA A 15 8.70 1.72 -0.33
C ALA A 15 10.14 2.00 0.16
N LEU A 16 10.91 2.78 -0.59
CA LEU A 16 12.23 3.30 -0.20
C LEU A 16 12.13 4.57 0.68
N GLY A 17 10.96 5.22 0.68
CA GLY A 17 10.68 6.44 1.44
C GLY A 17 11.20 7.74 0.81
N THR A 18 11.58 7.71 -0.48
CA THR A 18 12.25 8.83 -1.19
C THR A 18 11.31 9.86 -1.80
N LEU A 19 10.01 9.53 -1.94
CA LEU A 19 8.99 10.47 -2.43
C LEU A 19 8.76 11.64 -1.48
N ASP A 20 8.37 12.79 -2.04
CA ASP A 20 7.98 13.98 -1.28
C ASP A 20 6.62 13.82 -0.55
N ALA A 21 6.09 14.90 0.01
CA ALA A 21 4.84 14.87 0.77
C ALA A 21 3.59 14.71 -0.10
N ASP A 22 3.57 15.33 -1.29
CA ASP A 22 2.41 15.37 -2.19
C ASP A 22 2.36 14.07 -3.02
N GLU A 23 3.52 13.61 -3.52
CA GLU A 23 3.68 12.31 -4.17
C GLU A 23 3.27 11.15 -3.23
N ARG A 24 3.65 11.24 -1.95
CA ARG A 24 3.28 10.24 -0.94
C ARG A 24 1.79 10.22 -0.65
N ALA A 25 1.16 11.40 -0.51
CA ALA A 25 -0.29 11.51 -0.35
C ALA A 25 -1.06 10.96 -1.57
N GLN A 26 -0.51 11.13 -2.78
CA GLN A 26 -1.04 10.51 -4.00
C GLN A 26 -0.98 8.98 -3.92
N VAL A 27 0.17 8.40 -3.55
CA VAL A 27 0.33 6.94 -3.41
C VAL A 27 -0.56 6.38 -2.31
N GLU A 28 -0.68 7.03 -1.14
CA GLU A 28 -1.58 6.62 -0.07
C GLU A 28 -3.05 6.64 -0.53
N THR A 29 -3.46 7.66 -1.29
CA THR A 29 -4.79 7.74 -1.91
C THR A 29 -5.03 6.62 -2.92
N MET A 30 -4.01 6.27 -3.73
CA MET A 30 -4.09 5.14 -4.67
C MET A 30 -4.20 3.80 -3.93
N MET A 31 -3.41 3.57 -2.89
CA MET A 31 -3.46 2.35 -2.07
C MET A 31 -4.81 2.18 -1.33
N ALA A 32 -5.48 3.28 -0.97
CA ALA A 32 -6.81 3.26 -0.37
C ALA A 32 -7.94 2.89 -1.35
N VAL A 33 -7.68 2.89 -2.67
CA VAL A 33 -8.67 2.64 -3.73
C VAL A 33 -8.33 1.39 -4.57
N ASP A 34 -7.04 1.07 -4.74
CA ASP A 34 -6.54 -0.08 -5.51
C ASP A 34 -5.67 -1.01 -4.65
N GLU A 35 -6.31 -2.05 -4.12
CA GLU A 35 -5.68 -3.15 -3.36
C GLU A 35 -4.55 -3.84 -4.15
N ALA A 36 -4.69 -3.97 -5.47
CA ALA A 36 -3.67 -4.60 -6.31
C ALA A 36 -2.45 -3.70 -6.56
N PHE A 37 -2.58 -2.38 -6.38
CA PHE A 37 -1.44 -1.47 -6.30
C PHE A 37 -0.78 -1.51 -4.92
N ALA A 38 -1.56 -1.60 -3.84
CA ALA A 38 -1.04 -1.78 -2.49
C ALA A 38 -0.18 -3.04 -2.35
N GLU A 39 -0.58 -4.16 -2.96
CA GLU A 39 0.23 -5.39 -3.04
C GLU A 39 1.60 -5.17 -3.72
N ILE A 40 1.71 -4.31 -4.73
CA ILE A 40 2.99 -3.99 -5.39
C ILE A 40 3.90 -3.19 -4.44
N VAL A 41 3.33 -2.23 -3.70
CA VAL A 41 4.06 -1.47 -2.67
C VAL A 41 4.55 -2.41 -1.55
N GLN A 42 3.71 -3.35 -1.09
CA GLN A 42 4.10 -4.34 -0.08
C GLN A 42 5.18 -5.31 -0.59
N ALA A 43 5.10 -5.74 -1.86
CA ALA A 43 6.14 -6.57 -2.47
C ALA A 43 7.50 -5.87 -2.53
N TRP A 44 7.52 -4.56 -2.83
CA TRP A 44 8.74 -3.75 -2.77
C TRP A 44 9.25 -3.57 -1.33
N ALA A 45 8.37 -3.23 -0.38
CA ALA A 45 8.73 -3.10 1.03
C ALA A 45 9.32 -4.41 1.60
N HIS A 46 8.75 -5.56 1.26
CA HIS A 46 9.27 -6.87 1.65
C HIS A 46 10.65 -7.16 1.02
N ARG A 47 10.82 -6.86 -0.28
CA ARG A 47 12.11 -7.03 -0.99
C ARG A 47 13.21 -6.16 -0.37
N LEU A 48 12.91 -4.89 -0.07
CA LEU A 48 13.86 -3.95 0.53
C LEU A 48 14.11 -4.26 2.02
N GLY A 49 13.12 -4.78 2.75
CA GLY A 49 13.23 -5.14 4.16
C GLY A 49 14.31 -6.19 4.48
N VAL A 50 14.74 -6.98 3.50
CA VAL A 50 15.90 -7.90 3.64
C VAL A 50 17.20 -7.11 3.88
N LEU A 51 17.36 -5.92 3.29
CA LEU A 51 18.55 -5.09 3.45
C LEU A 51 18.69 -4.56 4.89
N ASN A 52 17.58 -4.34 5.60
CA ASN A 52 17.62 -3.94 7.01
C ASN A 52 18.25 -5.01 7.91
N GLN A 53 18.27 -6.29 7.49
CA GLN A 53 18.98 -7.36 8.23
C GLN A 53 20.51 -7.25 8.12
N MET A 54 21.03 -6.44 7.18
CA MET A 54 22.45 -6.14 7.04
C MET A 54 22.91 -4.97 7.94
N VAL A 55 21.98 -4.24 8.56
CA VAL A 55 22.26 -3.12 9.46
C VAL A 55 22.47 -3.64 10.88
N GLY A 56 23.53 -3.17 11.54
CA GLY A 56 23.80 -3.52 12.94
C GLY A 56 22.78 -2.90 13.89
N SER A 57 22.35 -3.67 14.90
CA SER A 57 21.48 -3.14 15.96
C SER A 57 22.22 -2.10 16.79
N VAL A 58 21.61 -0.92 16.95
CA VAL A 58 22.10 0.17 17.81
C VAL A 58 21.12 0.33 18.96
N GLU A 59 21.59 0.20 20.20
CA GLU A 59 20.72 0.36 21.37
C GLU A 59 20.28 1.84 21.53
N PRO A 60 18.97 2.13 21.52
CA PRO A 60 18.49 3.49 21.73
C PRO A 60 18.67 3.92 23.19
N ARG A 61 18.87 5.22 23.43
CA ARG A 61 18.98 5.76 24.80
C ARG A 61 17.72 5.42 25.61
N PRO A 62 17.81 4.92 26.86
CA PRO A 62 16.66 4.38 27.61
C PRO A 62 15.43 5.29 27.71
N ILE A 63 15.64 6.62 27.76
CA ILE A 63 14.57 7.63 27.76
C ILE A 63 13.64 7.58 26.53
N VAL A 64 14.13 7.05 25.40
CA VAL A 64 13.34 6.93 24.15
C VAL A 64 12.12 6.05 24.36
N TRP A 65 12.25 4.95 25.13
CA TRP A 65 11.13 4.06 25.41
C TRP A 65 10.04 4.72 26.26
N GLU A 66 10.44 5.53 27.25
CA GLU A 66 9.48 6.22 28.12
C GLU A 66 8.80 7.38 27.42
N ASN A 67 9.51 8.07 26.52
CA ASN A 67 8.92 9.06 25.61
C ASN A 67 7.88 8.42 24.67
N ILE A 68 8.21 7.28 24.07
CA ILE A 68 7.28 6.52 23.20
C ILE A 68 6.04 6.10 23.98
N ARG A 69 6.20 5.53 25.19
CA ARG A 69 5.09 5.13 26.06
C ARG A 69 4.19 6.32 26.40
N SER A 70 4.79 7.46 26.75
CA SER A 70 4.08 8.70 27.09
C SER A 70 3.31 9.28 25.90
N GLU A 71 3.88 9.22 24.69
CA GLU A 71 3.21 9.73 23.50
C GLU A 71 2.07 8.83 23.04
N ILE A 72 2.25 7.50 23.05
CA ILE A 72 1.17 6.55 22.76
C ILE A 72 -0.01 6.75 23.73
N ALA A 73 0.27 6.99 25.01
CA ALA A 73 -0.77 7.32 26.00
C ALA A 73 -1.49 8.65 25.68
N ARG A 74 -0.77 9.69 25.24
CA ARG A 74 -1.39 10.94 24.76
C ARG A 74 -2.24 10.71 23.50
N THR A 75 -1.75 9.98 22.51
CA THR A 75 -2.49 9.72 21.27
C THR A 75 -3.76 8.91 21.55
N ALA A 76 -3.70 7.91 22.45
CA ALA A 76 -4.87 7.15 22.87
C ALA A 76 -5.93 8.06 23.54
N LEU A 77 -5.53 8.89 24.51
CA LEU A 77 -6.42 9.85 25.17
C LEU A 77 -6.99 10.92 24.22
N ALA A 78 -6.29 11.23 23.12
CA ALA A 78 -6.75 12.15 22.07
C ALA A 78 -7.63 11.49 20.99
N GLN A 79 -7.63 10.16 20.90
CA GLN A 79 -8.49 9.38 19.99
C GLN A 79 -9.70 8.77 20.68
N GLU A 80 -9.78 8.81 22.02
CA GLU A 80 -11.01 8.47 22.73
C GLU A 80 -12.10 9.50 22.37
N PRO A 81 -13.25 9.09 21.79
CA PRO A 81 -14.32 10.02 21.46
C PRO A 81 -14.81 10.71 22.74
N PRO A 82 -15.22 12.00 22.69
CA PRO A 82 -15.72 12.69 23.87
C PRO A 82 -16.95 11.93 24.42
N ALA A 83 -16.73 11.19 25.51
CA ALA A 83 -17.77 10.40 26.15
C ALA A 83 -18.97 11.31 26.47
N LEU A 84 -20.16 10.89 26.04
CA LEU A 84 -21.39 11.66 26.18
C LEU A 84 -21.53 12.16 27.61
N ALA A 85 -21.50 13.49 27.77
CA ALA A 85 -21.31 14.14 29.06
C ALA A 85 -22.26 13.58 30.12
N GLU A 86 -21.69 12.91 31.12
CA GLU A 86 -22.44 12.27 32.19
C GLU A 86 -23.25 13.34 32.93
N ALA A 87 -24.57 13.15 32.99
CA ALA A 87 -25.50 14.26 33.11
C ALA A 87 -25.41 14.98 34.47
N SER A 88 -24.78 16.17 34.47
CA SER A 88 -24.79 17.10 35.61
C SER A 88 -26.21 17.32 36.15
N PRO A 89 -26.43 17.21 37.48
CA PRO A 89 -27.74 17.48 38.07
C PRO A 89 -28.24 18.90 37.75
N LEU A 90 -29.50 19.01 37.32
CA LEU A 90 -30.10 20.29 36.95
C LEU A 90 -30.16 21.26 38.16
N PRO A 91 -29.73 22.53 38.02
CA PRO A 91 -29.89 23.53 39.07
C PRO A 91 -31.35 24.01 39.18
N PRO A 92 -31.80 24.49 40.36
CA PRO A 92 -33.12 25.07 40.54
C PRO A 92 -33.26 26.45 39.84
N PRO A 93 -34.49 26.89 39.50
CA PRO A 93 -34.72 28.13 38.75
C PRO A 93 -34.45 29.41 39.57
N PRO A 94 -34.06 30.52 38.91
CA PRO A 94 -33.68 31.77 39.57
C PRO A 94 -34.87 32.67 39.94
N ILE A 95 -34.63 33.62 40.85
CA ILE A 95 -35.53 34.72 41.24
C ILE A 95 -35.03 36.03 40.61
N PRO A 96 -35.88 36.98 40.16
CA PRO A 96 -35.42 38.15 39.41
C PRO A 96 -34.85 39.30 40.26
N GLU A 97 -33.68 39.79 39.86
CA GLU A 97 -33.35 41.20 39.51
C GLU A 97 -33.55 42.35 40.53
N LEU A 98 -32.52 43.19 40.69
CA LEU A 98 -32.54 44.68 40.78
C LEU A 98 -31.09 45.23 40.56
N PRO A 99 -30.84 46.49 40.10
CA PRO A 99 -29.60 46.84 39.37
C PRO A 99 -28.73 48.02 39.88
N SER A 100 -27.52 48.15 39.30
CA SER A 100 -26.69 49.38 39.14
C SER A 100 -26.00 50.00 40.40
N PRO A 101 -25.06 50.99 40.30
CA PRO A 101 -24.39 51.59 39.12
C PRO A 101 -22.83 51.76 39.19
N GLU A 102 -22.22 52.15 38.05
CA GLU A 102 -21.12 53.13 37.81
C GLU A 102 -19.94 53.39 38.79
N THR A 103 -18.69 53.44 38.29
CA THR A 103 -17.64 54.50 38.50
C THR A 103 -16.28 54.13 37.83
N ALA A 104 -15.48 55.10 37.36
CA ALA A 104 -14.12 54.95 36.78
C ALA A 104 -13.29 56.26 36.85
N PRO A 105 -12.00 56.34 36.41
CA PRO A 105 -10.85 55.44 36.53
C PRO A 105 -9.79 56.04 37.51
N PRO A 106 -8.64 56.72 37.20
CA PRO A 106 -7.72 56.85 36.03
C PRO A 106 -6.20 56.51 36.35
N GLU A 107 -5.29 56.79 35.40
CA GLU A 107 -3.82 57.05 35.54
C GLU A 107 -2.86 55.93 36.07
N SER A 108 -1.60 55.74 35.63
CA SER A 108 -0.66 56.44 34.69
C SER A 108 0.22 55.37 33.95
N ALA A 109 0.47 55.43 32.62
CA ALA A 109 1.55 56.15 31.89
C ALA A 109 2.98 55.51 32.03
N THR A 110 3.86 55.34 31.01
CA THR A 110 3.83 55.61 29.53
C THR A 110 4.97 54.85 28.80
N GLU A 111 5.07 55.02 27.46
CA GLU A 111 6.15 54.55 26.54
C GLU A 111 6.14 53.04 26.17
N GLY A 112 6.33 52.63 24.90
CA GLY A 112 6.49 53.42 23.67
C GLY A 112 6.66 52.57 22.39
N VAL A 113 6.97 53.22 21.26
CA VAL A 113 7.26 52.67 19.90
C VAL A 113 6.06 52.16 19.08
N GLN A 114 5.91 52.70 17.86
CA GLN A 114 4.96 52.25 16.82
C GLN A 114 5.65 51.31 15.82
N SER A 115 4.92 50.36 15.24
CA SER A 115 5.26 49.66 13.98
C SER A 115 4.00 49.01 13.37
N PRO A 116 4.00 48.67 12.06
CA PRO A 116 2.78 48.78 11.25
C PRO A 116 2.06 47.45 10.90
N GLU A 117 0.88 47.62 10.30
CA GLU A 117 0.04 46.61 9.68
C GLU A 117 0.70 46.00 8.41
N PRO A 118 0.82 44.66 8.29
CA PRO A 118 1.37 44.02 7.09
C PRO A 118 0.37 43.95 5.94
N GLN A 119 0.72 44.51 4.78
CA GLN A 119 -0.05 44.39 3.54
C GLN A 119 0.08 42.97 2.95
N GLN A 120 -1.00 42.44 2.38
CA GLN A 120 -0.92 41.26 1.51
C GLN A 120 -0.36 41.68 0.13
N PRO A 121 0.63 40.96 -0.43
CA PRO A 121 1.19 41.27 -1.75
C PRO A 121 0.31 40.77 -2.89
N GLU A 122 0.41 41.47 -4.02
CA GLU A 122 -0.39 41.28 -5.23
C GLU A 122 0.40 40.49 -6.30
N ALA A 123 -0.31 39.67 -7.09
CA ALA A 123 0.17 39.00 -8.31
C ALA A 123 -1.06 38.61 -9.16
N GLU A 124 -1.60 39.53 -9.94
CA GLU A 124 -1.19 39.81 -11.33
C GLU A 124 -1.63 38.70 -12.31
N GLN A 125 -2.83 38.87 -12.90
CA GLN A 125 -3.31 38.13 -14.07
C GLN A 125 -3.66 39.11 -15.19
N PRO A 126 -3.13 38.97 -16.41
CA PRO A 126 -3.48 39.84 -17.53
C PRO A 126 -4.71 39.33 -18.31
N GLU A 127 -5.78 40.12 -18.27
CA GLU A 127 -6.73 40.27 -19.39
C GLU A 127 -6.07 41.10 -20.54
N PRO A 128 -6.69 41.29 -21.73
CA PRO A 128 -8.05 40.92 -22.13
C PRO A 128 -8.14 40.16 -23.49
N SER A 129 -9.36 39.76 -23.88
CA SER A 129 -9.92 40.07 -25.22
C SER A 129 -11.34 39.54 -25.42
N ARG A 130 -12.35 40.43 -25.37
CA ARG A 130 -13.69 40.22 -25.95
C ARG A 130 -14.16 41.56 -26.55
N PRO A 131 -14.55 41.63 -27.83
CA PRO A 131 -15.10 42.85 -28.42
C PRO A 131 -16.56 43.08 -27.97
N GLU A 132 -16.96 44.35 -27.89
CA GLU A 132 -18.33 44.78 -27.56
C GLU A 132 -19.30 44.71 -28.76
N PRO A 133 -20.63 44.68 -28.51
CA PRO A 133 -21.65 44.84 -29.53
C PRO A 133 -22.01 46.32 -29.74
N ASP A 134 -21.78 46.85 -30.95
CA ASP A 134 -22.16 48.22 -31.31
C ASP A 134 -23.61 48.31 -31.86
N ALA A 135 -24.25 49.47 -31.71
CA ALA A 135 -25.71 49.60 -31.72
C ALA A 135 -26.35 49.89 -33.10
N ILE A 136 -27.62 49.49 -33.27
CA ILE A 136 -28.54 49.95 -34.32
C ILE A 136 -29.88 50.35 -33.66
N PRO A 137 -30.47 51.53 -33.96
CA PRO A 137 -31.58 52.09 -33.19
C PRO A 137 -32.98 51.56 -33.56
N ASP A 138 -33.92 51.79 -32.64
CA ASP A 138 -35.34 51.45 -32.73
C ASP A 138 -36.09 52.24 -33.83
N ILE A 139 -36.76 51.53 -34.73
CA ILE A 139 -37.74 52.06 -35.69
C ILE A 139 -38.90 51.06 -35.83
N ALA A 140 -40.03 51.33 -35.17
CA ALA A 140 -41.23 50.51 -35.28
C ALA A 140 -41.95 50.69 -36.64
N PRO A 141 -42.20 49.61 -37.42
CA PRO A 141 -42.93 49.69 -38.68
C PRO A 141 -44.43 49.87 -38.44
N GLN A 142 -45.03 50.88 -39.08
CA GLN A 142 -46.45 51.23 -38.93
C GLN A 142 -47.36 50.28 -39.73
N PHE A 143 -48.45 49.82 -39.12
CA PHE A 143 -49.50 49.06 -39.81
C PHE A 143 -50.46 50.01 -40.55
N ILE A 144 -50.62 49.82 -41.87
CA ILE A 144 -51.67 50.47 -42.67
C ILE A 144 -52.49 49.39 -43.38
N PRO A 145 -53.80 49.24 -43.08
CA PRO A 145 -54.65 48.25 -43.74
C PRO A 145 -55.05 48.75 -45.14
N GLN A 146 -54.57 48.08 -46.19
CA GLN A 146 -55.07 48.32 -47.54
C GLN A 146 -56.46 47.69 -47.71
N VAL A 147 -57.44 48.52 -48.08
CA VAL A 147 -58.83 48.09 -48.27
C VAL A 147 -59.16 48.13 -49.76
N HIS A 148 -59.55 46.98 -50.31
CA HIS A 148 -60.19 46.91 -51.62
C HIS A 148 -61.32 45.87 -51.63
N ALA A 149 -62.43 46.27 -52.24
CA ALA A 149 -63.66 45.50 -52.37
C ALA A 149 -64.30 45.83 -53.73
N PRO A 150 -65.26 45.03 -54.21
CA PRO A 150 -64.99 43.78 -54.89
C PRO A 150 -65.18 43.92 -56.41
N ASP A 151 -64.36 43.24 -57.21
CA ASP A 151 -64.52 43.23 -58.66
C ASP A 151 -65.55 42.17 -59.12
N LEU A 152 -66.50 42.57 -59.96
CA LEU A 152 -67.71 41.82 -60.31
C LEU A 152 -67.53 40.98 -61.59
N ASN A 153 -66.56 40.07 -61.58
CA ASN A 153 -66.42 39.03 -62.62
C ASN A 153 -66.76 37.64 -62.08
N VAL A 154 -68.02 37.23 -62.25
CA VAL A 154 -68.54 35.93 -61.84
C VAL A 154 -68.05 34.83 -62.79
N VAL A 155 -66.80 34.41 -62.61
CA VAL A 155 -66.31 33.14 -63.16
C VAL A 155 -67.06 32.01 -62.44
N ARG A 156 -67.67 31.12 -63.23
CA ARG A 156 -68.46 29.99 -62.72
C ARG A 156 -67.57 29.09 -61.85
N ALA A 157 -67.85 29.05 -60.55
CA ALA A 157 -67.17 28.13 -59.64
C ALA A 157 -67.30 26.67 -60.16
N PRO A 158 -66.21 25.90 -60.25
CA PRO A 158 -66.31 24.47 -60.50
C PRO A 158 -67.09 23.84 -59.33
N GLN A 159 -67.96 22.87 -59.65
CA GLN A 159 -68.60 22.05 -58.62
C GLN A 159 -67.49 21.36 -57.82
N ALA A 160 -67.59 21.36 -56.48
CA ALA A 160 -66.67 20.59 -55.66
C ALA A 160 -66.77 19.10 -56.07
N PRO A 161 -65.65 18.37 -56.16
CA PRO A 161 -65.70 16.94 -56.39
C PRO A 161 -66.48 16.28 -55.23
N VAL A 162 -67.30 15.28 -55.55
CA VAL A 162 -67.90 14.42 -54.54
C VAL A 162 -66.77 13.84 -53.70
N VAL A 163 -66.81 14.06 -52.38
CA VAL A 163 -65.77 13.55 -51.48
C VAL A 163 -65.85 12.04 -51.47
N ASP A 164 -64.76 11.40 -51.88
CA ASP A 164 -64.66 9.95 -51.97
C ASP A 164 -64.45 9.37 -50.55
N ASP A 165 -65.53 8.88 -49.94
CA ASP A 165 -65.55 8.32 -48.57
C ASP A 165 -64.51 7.20 -48.36
N ASP A 166 -64.13 6.51 -49.44
CA ASP A 166 -63.10 5.48 -49.45
C ASP A 166 -61.75 6.01 -48.94
N ASN A 167 -61.48 7.30 -49.10
CA ASN A 167 -60.26 7.95 -48.60
C ASN A 167 -60.28 8.13 -47.07
N VAL A 168 -61.45 8.41 -46.47
CA VAL A 168 -61.61 8.53 -45.00
C VAL A 168 -61.48 7.15 -44.35
N ILE A 169 -62.13 6.13 -44.91
CA ILE A 169 -62.07 4.75 -44.43
C ILE A 169 -60.63 4.20 -44.52
N ARG A 170 -59.88 4.55 -45.58
CA ARG A 170 -58.45 4.22 -45.70
C ARG A 170 -57.58 4.89 -44.63
N LEU A 171 -57.90 6.11 -44.21
CA LEU A 171 -57.19 6.82 -43.15
C LEU A 171 -57.47 6.22 -41.77
N GLU A 172 -58.73 5.98 -41.39
CA GLU A 172 -59.07 5.31 -40.13
C GLU A 172 -58.43 3.92 -40.04
N GLY A 173 -58.55 3.13 -41.11
CA GLY A 173 -57.94 1.81 -41.21
C GLY A 173 -56.41 1.83 -41.13
N ARG A 174 -55.75 2.96 -41.46
CA ARG A 174 -54.30 3.14 -41.33
C ARG A 174 -53.91 3.61 -39.92
N ALA A 175 -54.64 4.56 -39.34
CA ALA A 175 -54.43 5.05 -37.97
C ALA A 175 -54.60 3.93 -36.93
N LYS A 176 -55.64 3.09 -37.08
CA LYS A 176 -55.88 1.93 -36.20
C LYS A 176 -54.74 0.90 -36.28
N ARG A 177 -54.17 0.68 -37.47
CA ARG A 177 -52.97 -0.17 -37.65
C ARG A 177 -51.72 0.45 -37.03
N TRP A 178 -51.47 1.75 -37.21
CA TRP A 178 -50.33 2.44 -36.59
C TRP A 178 -50.40 2.44 -35.06
N ARG A 179 -51.59 2.64 -34.47
CA ARG A 179 -51.78 2.54 -33.01
C ARG A 179 -51.48 1.12 -32.50
N ASN A 180 -51.94 0.08 -33.21
CA ASN A 180 -51.64 -1.31 -32.85
C ASN A 180 -50.15 -1.65 -32.94
N ILE A 181 -49.44 -1.12 -33.96
CA ILE A 181 -47.98 -1.27 -34.10
C ILE A 181 -47.26 -0.56 -32.95
N ALA A 182 -47.63 0.68 -32.63
CA ALA A 182 -47.05 1.44 -31.52
C ALA A 182 -47.23 0.73 -30.17
N SER A 183 -48.42 0.18 -29.89
CA SER A 183 -48.65 -0.62 -28.67
C SER A 183 -47.85 -1.93 -28.64
N ALA A 184 -47.66 -2.59 -29.79
CA ALA A 184 -46.86 -3.81 -29.86
C ALA A 184 -45.37 -3.54 -29.62
N VAL A 185 -44.82 -2.46 -30.20
CA VAL A 185 -43.43 -2.03 -29.95
C VAL A 185 -43.24 -1.59 -28.50
N GLY A 186 -44.20 -0.85 -27.92
CA GLY A 186 -44.15 -0.44 -26.51
C GLY A 186 -44.17 -1.63 -25.55
N ALA A 187 -45.00 -2.64 -25.79
CA ALA A 187 -45.04 -3.86 -25.00
C ALA A 187 -43.73 -4.66 -25.08
N LEU A 188 -43.11 -4.73 -26.26
CA LEU A 188 -41.83 -5.42 -26.48
C LEU A 188 -40.67 -4.69 -25.79
N ALA A 189 -40.64 -3.35 -25.86
CA ALA A 189 -39.68 -2.53 -25.12
C ALA A 189 -39.82 -2.67 -23.60
N ALA A 190 -41.06 -2.68 -23.07
CA ALA A 190 -41.34 -2.92 -21.67
C ALA A 190 -40.89 -4.33 -21.21
N ALA A 191 -41.14 -5.37 -22.02
CA ALA A 191 -40.67 -6.72 -21.75
C ALA A 191 -39.13 -6.80 -21.71
N LEU A 192 -38.44 -6.15 -22.66
CA LEU A 192 -36.97 -6.08 -22.68
C LEU A 192 -36.42 -5.38 -21.42
N LEU A 193 -36.99 -4.24 -21.02
CA LEU A 193 -36.61 -3.56 -19.79
C LEU A 193 -36.82 -4.44 -18.55
N VAL A 194 -37.94 -5.14 -18.43
CA VAL A 194 -38.18 -6.10 -17.34
C VAL A 194 -37.14 -7.22 -17.34
N THR A 195 -36.78 -7.79 -18.50
CA THR A 195 -35.73 -8.82 -18.56
C THR A 195 -34.35 -8.28 -18.20
N LEU A 196 -34.02 -7.04 -18.57
CA LEU A 196 -32.74 -6.40 -18.25
C LEU A 196 -32.65 -6.05 -16.77
N SER A 197 -33.71 -5.50 -16.17
CA SER A 197 -33.81 -5.29 -14.72
C SER A 197 -33.68 -6.60 -13.95
N LEU A 198 -34.28 -7.70 -14.44
CA LEU A 198 -34.17 -9.00 -13.80
C LEU A 198 -32.76 -9.59 -13.92
N GLN A 199 -32.07 -9.42 -15.06
CA GLN A 199 -30.66 -9.79 -15.22
C GLN A 199 -29.74 -9.07 -14.24
N ILE A 200 -29.99 -7.79 -13.96
CA ILE A 200 -29.18 -6.97 -13.05
C ILE A 200 -29.48 -7.29 -11.57
N LEU A 201 -30.76 -7.47 -11.22
CA LEU A 201 -31.20 -7.45 -9.82
C LEU A 201 -31.48 -8.84 -9.21
N LEU A 202 -31.89 -9.83 -10.02
CA LEU A 202 -32.11 -11.21 -9.59
C LEU A 202 -31.69 -12.20 -10.70
N PRO A 203 -30.38 -12.35 -10.99
CA PRO A 203 -29.89 -13.17 -12.11
C PRO A 203 -30.32 -14.65 -12.04
N ASP A 204 -30.56 -15.18 -10.84
CA ASP A 204 -31.04 -16.55 -10.62
C ASP A 204 -32.54 -16.76 -10.88
N ALA A 205 -33.31 -15.73 -11.18
CA ALA A 205 -34.74 -15.85 -11.49
C ALA A 205 -35.03 -16.27 -12.95
N LEU A 206 -34.02 -16.29 -13.82
CA LEU A 206 -34.20 -16.55 -15.26
C LEU A 206 -34.30 -18.05 -15.60
N PRO A 207 -35.13 -18.45 -16.59
CA PRO A 207 -35.14 -19.81 -17.12
C PRO A 207 -33.79 -20.13 -17.79
N GLY A 208 -33.35 -21.38 -17.67
CA GLY A 208 -31.96 -21.78 -17.95
C GLY A 208 -31.40 -21.38 -19.33
N ALA A 209 -32.23 -21.30 -20.37
CA ALA A 209 -31.83 -20.91 -21.72
C ALA A 209 -31.40 -19.43 -21.87
N LEU A 210 -31.71 -18.57 -20.89
CA LEU A 210 -31.32 -17.15 -20.88
C LEU A 210 -30.25 -16.82 -19.82
N ARG A 211 -29.72 -17.82 -19.12
CA ARG A 211 -28.61 -17.63 -18.18
C ARG A 211 -27.29 -17.54 -18.95
N PRO A 212 -26.39 -16.59 -18.65
CA PRO A 212 -25.04 -16.62 -19.20
C PRO A 212 -24.34 -17.91 -18.73
N ALA A 213 -23.79 -18.67 -19.66
CA ALA A 213 -23.15 -19.95 -19.34
C ALA A 213 -21.98 -19.71 -18.35
N PRO A 214 -21.88 -20.49 -17.25
CA PRO A 214 -20.82 -20.30 -16.26
C PRO A 214 -19.46 -20.58 -16.92
N ARG A 215 -18.66 -19.53 -17.09
CA ARG A 215 -17.26 -19.66 -17.52
C ARG A 215 -16.48 -20.28 -16.38
N ILE A 216 -16.29 -21.60 -16.44
CA ILE A 216 -15.34 -22.31 -15.58
C ILE A 216 -13.94 -21.86 -15.97
N GLN A 217 -13.51 -20.74 -15.39
CA GLN A 217 -12.10 -20.41 -15.33
C GLN A 217 -11.47 -21.42 -14.38
N THR A 218 -10.78 -22.41 -14.95
CA THR A 218 -9.81 -23.21 -14.20
C THR A 218 -8.68 -22.28 -13.79
N VAL A 219 -8.86 -21.58 -12.67
CA VAL A 219 -7.76 -20.98 -11.94
C VAL A 219 -6.85 -22.14 -11.58
N GLU A 220 -5.73 -22.25 -12.27
CA GLU A 220 -4.64 -23.12 -11.86
C GLU A 220 -4.11 -22.54 -10.55
N VAL A 221 -4.72 -22.97 -9.44
CA VAL A 221 -4.25 -22.65 -8.10
C VAL A 221 -2.87 -23.27 -7.99
N LYS A 222 -1.86 -22.46 -8.32
CA LYS A 222 -0.46 -22.78 -8.11
C LYS A 222 -0.24 -22.84 -6.61
N THR A 223 -0.49 -24.02 -6.06
CA THR A 223 -0.37 -24.33 -4.64
C THR A 223 0.89 -23.66 -4.11
N PRO A 224 0.79 -22.83 -3.06
CA PRO A 224 1.98 -22.18 -2.50
C PRO A 224 3.02 -23.25 -2.24
N ALA A 225 4.26 -23.01 -2.67
CA ALA A 225 5.32 -24.00 -2.65
C ALA A 225 5.39 -24.60 -1.24
N ALA A 226 5.37 -25.94 -1.15
CA ALA A 226 5.31 -26.65 0.12
C ALA A 226 6.36 -26.06 1.08
N PRO A 227 6.00 -25.80 2.35
CA PRO A 227 6.86 -25.05 3.26
C PRO A 227 8.24 -25.69 3.29
N LEU A 228 9.26 -24.89 2.98
CA LEU A 228 10.64 -25.37 2.87
C LEU A 228 10.97 -26.15 4.14
N THR A 229 11.21 -27.45 3.99
CA THR A 229 11.42 -28.37 5.11
C THR A 229 12.47 -27.77 6.03
N ALA A 230 12.11 -27.53 7.30
CA ALA A 230 13.00 -26.87 8.25
C ALA A 230 14.32 -27.64 8.33
N SER A 231 15.35 -27.03 7.75
CA SER A 231 16.70 -27.58 7.72
C SER A 231 17.27 -27.56 9.13
N ALA A 232 17.89 -28.68 9.52
CA ALA A 232 18.48 -28.81 10.84
C ALA A 232 19.48 -27.66 11.07
N GLN A 233 19.28 -26.87 12.11
CA GLN A 233 20.17 -25.76 12.44
C GLN A 233 21.17 -26.20 13.49
N TYR A 234 22.44 -25.89 13.27
CA TYR A 234 23.53 -26.23 14.18
C TYR A 234 24.23 -24.96 14.67
N VAL A 235 24.49 -24.88 15.96
CA VAL A 235 25.17 -23.73 16.59
C VAL A 235 26.32 -24.22 17.47
N ALA A 236 27.49 -23.60 17.33
CA ALA A 236 28.64 -23.78 18.21
C ALA A 236 28.96 -22.45 18.91
N LEU A 237 29.10 -22.51 20.23
CA LEU A 237 29.60 -21.39 21.02
C LEU A 237 31.12 -21.56 21.17
N LEU A 238 31.90 -20.64 20.61
CA LEU A 238 33.36 -20.72 20.66
C LEU A 238 33.86 -19.94 21.87
N GLN A 239 34.30 -20.65 22.90
CA GLN A 239 34.68 -20.12 24.21
C GLN A 239 36.20 -20.22 24.41
N GLY A 240 36.76 -19.30 25.19
CA GLY A 240 38.16 -19.33 25.62
C GLY A 240 38.32 -19.91 27.03
N GLN A 241 39.56 -20.03 27.52
CA GLN A 241 39.81 -20.55 28.88
C GLN A 241 39.15 -19.74 30.00
N GLY A 242 38.84 -18.45 29.77
CA GLY A 242 38.05 -17.62 30.69
C GLY A 242 36.53 -17.84 30.65
N GLY A 243 36.02 -18.86 29.95
CA GLY A 243 34.60 -19.22 29.88
C GLY A 243 33.70 -18.28 29.06
N GLY A 244 34.11 -17.04 28.81
CA GLY A 244 33.36 -16.09 27.98
C GLY A 244 33.20 -16.56 26.52
N PRO A 245 32.01 -16.37 25.90
CA PRO A 245 31.79 -16.64 24.48
C PRO A 245 32.46 -15.57 23.62
N ALA A 246 33.46 -15.97 22.84
CA ALA A 246 34.17 -15.08 21.93
C ALA A 246 33.45 -14.93 20.59
N PHE A 247 32.94 -16.04 20.06
CA PHE A 247 32.21 -16.13 18.79
C PHE A 247 31.03 -17.10 18.90
N ILE A 248 30.02 -16.88 18.06
CA ILE A 248 28.95 -17.83 17.76
C ILE A 248 29.12 -18.27 16.31
N LEU A 249 29.18 -19.58 16.07
CA LEU A 249 29.16 -20.17 14.73
C LEU A 249 27.77 -20.81 14.52
N THR A 250 27.08 -20.43 13.45
CA THR A 250 25.84 -21.09 12.98
C THR A 250 26.11 -21.77 11.65
N VAL A 251 25.59 -23.00 11.48
CA VAL A 251 25.67 -23.78 10.24
C VAL A 251 24.27 -24.29 9.88
N ASP A 252 23.84 -24.02 8.65
CA ASP A 252 22.60 -24.57 8.09
C ASP A 252 22.84 -26.01 7.61
N GLY A 253 22.06 -26.98 8.09
CA GLY A 253 22.29 -28.40 7.83
C GLY A 253 22.02 -28.86 6.40
N ALA A 254 21.22 -28.12 5.61
CA ALA A 254 20.90 -28.49 4.23
C ALA A 254 22.00 -28.01 3.25
N THR A 255 22.31 -26.70 3.31
CA THR A 255 23.30 -26.05 2.44
C THR A 255 24.72 -26.19 2.93
N ARG A 256 24.94 -26.40 4.24
CA ARG A 256 26.23 -26.27 4.93
C ARG A 256 26.89 -24.91 4.66
N ASN A 257 26.08 -23.87 4.48
CA ASN A 257 26.54 -22.49 4.65
C ASN A 257 26.78 -22.21 6.13
N PHE A 258 27.85 -21.47 6.44
CA PHE A 258 28.14 -21.07 7.81
C PHE A 258 28.31 -19.57 7.98
N THR A 259 28.02 -19.15 9.21
CA THR A 259 28.02 -17.78 9.70
C THR A 259 28.78 -17.73 11.01
N VAL A 260 29.78 -16.85 11.12
CA VAL A 260 30.46 -16.52 12.37
C VAL A 260 30.01 -15.14 12.81
N ARG A 261 29.51 -15.03 14.05
CA ARG A 261 29.28 -13.75 14.73
C ARG A 261 30.32 -13.55 15.84
N LYS A 262 31.03 -12.43 15.82
CA LYS A 262 31.94 -11.96 16.88
C LYS A 262 31.09 -11.43 18.04
N VAL A 263 31.45 -11.76 19.29
CA VAL A 263 30.67 -11.39 20.48
C VAL A 263 31.51 -10.64 21.53
N GLY A 264 32.73 -11.11 21.80
CA GLY A 264 33.59 -10.51 22.83
C GLY A 264 35.09 -10.55 22.54
N ALA A 265 35.50 -10.98 21.36
CA ALA A 265 36.90 -11.04 20.95
C ALA A 265 37.30 -9.83 20.09
N THR A 266 38.28 -9.06 20.56
CA THR A 266 38.92 -7.98 19.79
C THR A 266 40.23 -8.50 19.19
N PRO A 267 40.48 -8.35 17.88
CA PRO A 267 41.76 -8.75 17.29
C PRO A 267 42.88 -7.78 17.69
N GLU A 268 44.06 -8.31 17.95
CA GLU A 268 45.27 -7.49 18.18
C GLU A 268 45.65 -6.70 16.91
N PRO A 269 46.24 -5.50 17.03
CA PRO A 269 46.73 -4.74 15.89
C PRO A 269 47.72 -5.54 15.03
N GLY A 270 47.45 -5.67 13.73
CA GLY A 270 48.28 -6.45 12.80
C GLY A 270 48.12 -7.97 12.92
N LYS A 271 47.12 -8.46 13.66
CA LYS A 271 46.71 -9.88 13.69
C LYS A 271 45.38 -10.08 12.99
N SER A 272 44.99 -11.33 12.81
CA SER A 272 43.69 -11.73 12.27
C SER A 272 43.22 -13.02 12.93
N PHE A 273 41.92 -13.12 13.21
CA PHE A 273 41.34 -14.38 13.68
C PHE A 273 41.02 -15.28 12.47
N GLU A 274 41.42 -16.55 12.53
CA GLU A 274 41.10 -17.53 11.49
C GLU A 274 40.31 -18.70 12.09
N LEU A 275 39.25 -19.12 11.39
CA LEU A 275 38.41 -20.25 11.80
C LEU A 275 38.92 -21.55 11.17
N TRP A 276 38.96 -22.63 11.95
CA TRP A 276 39.43 -23.94 11.56
C TRP A 276 38.38 -25.03 11.83
N LEU A 277 38.22 -25.94 10.88
CA LEU A 277 37.53 -27.22 11.02
C LEU A 277 38.54 -28.29 11.47
N ILE A 278 38.27 -28.96 12.59
CA ILE A 278 39.11 -30.03 13.14
C ILE A 278 38.24 -31.28 13.38
N SER A 279 38.52 -32.34 12.63
CA SER A 279 37.89 -33.67 12.80
C SER A 279 38.96 -34.76 12.66
N ASP A 280 38.75 -35.85 13.39
CA ASP A 280 39.38 -37.16 13.25
C ASP A 280 39.36 -37.72 11.80
N LYS A 281 38.33 -37.39 11.02
CA LYS A 281 38.20 -37.76 9.60
C LYS A 281 39.09 -36.91 8.67
N LEU A 282 39.81 -35.90 9.19
CA LEU A 282 40.67 -34.99 8.41
C LEU A 282 42.14 -35.10 8.87
N PRO A 283 43.12 -35.29 7.96
CA PRO A 283 44.52 -35.53 8.33
C PRO A 283 45.24 -34.30 8.90
N ARG A 284 44.65 -33.10 8.80
CA ARG A 284 45.10 -31.86 9.44
C ARG A 284 43.93 -30.86 9.53
N PRO A 285 43.97 -29.86 10.44
CA PRO A 285 43.02 -28.76 10.47
C PRO A 285 42.83 -28.11 9.10
N ARG A 286 41.60 -27.72 8.79
CA ARG A 286 41.24 -27.06 7.53
C ARG A 286 40.77 -25.65 7.81
N SER A 287 41.43 -24.67 7.18
CA SER A 287 40.99 -23.28 7.23
C SER A 287 39.60 -23.14 6.62
N LEU A 288 38.74 -22.42 7.32
CA LEU A 288 37.46 -21.87 6.85
C LEU A 288 37.58 -20.37 6.57
N GLY A 289 38.80 -19.84 6.55
CA GLY A 289 39.16 -18.46 6.25
C GLY A 289 39.15 -17.52 7.45
N VAL A 290 39.75 -16.36 7.23
CA VAL A 290 39.81 -15.25 8.19
C VAL A 290 38.42 -14.72 8.50
N ILE A 291 38.17 -14.49 9.80
CA ILE A 291 37.01 -13.77 10.32
C ILE A 291 37.30 -12.27 10.18
N GLY A 292 36.36 -11.54 9.58
CA GLY A 292 36.53 -10.10 9.29
C GLY A 292 36.59 -9.22 10.55
N ALA A 293 36.95 -7.95 10.34
CA ALA A 293 36.84 -6.92 11.38
C ALA A 293 35.37 -6.61 11.75
N SER A 294 34.44 -6.85 10.80
CA SER A 294 32.99 -6.85 11.00
C SER A 294 32.55 -7.82 12.10
N ASP A 295 31.37 -7.59 12.67
CA ASP A 295 30.82 -8.50 13.71
C ASP A 295 30.25 -9.79 13.12
N PHE A 296 30.19 -9.89 11.79
CA PHE A 296 29.64 -11.01 11.04
C PHE A 296 30.60 -11.43 9.91
N THR A 297 30.70 -12.72 9.62
CA THR A 297 31.41 -13.29 8.46
C THR A 297 30.73 -14.58 8.05
N ALA A 298 30.22 -14.69 6.81
CA ALA A 298 29.61 -15.91 6.28
C ALA A 298 30.33 -16.39 5.01
N ARG A 299 30.49 -17.71 4.85
CA ARG A 299 31.15 -18.33 3.68
C ARG A 299 30.56 -19.72 3.36
N PRO A 300 30.47 -20.14 2.08
CA PRO A 300 29.91 -21.44 1.69
C PRO A 300 30.93 -22.61 1.71
N LEU A 301 32.00 -22.53 2.52
CA LEU A 301 33.10 -23.51 2.43
C LEU A 301 32.76 -24.89 3.01
N LEU A 302 31.86 -24.98 4.00
CA LEU A 302 31.47 -26.26 4.59
C LEU A 302 30.59 -27.13 3.67
N ALA A 303 30.00 -26.55 2.61
CA ALA A 303 29.28 -27.29 1.57
C ALA A 303 30.12 -28.41 0.92
N SER A 304 31.45 -28.22 0.87
CA SER A 304 32.42 -29.16 0.30
C SER A 304 32.79 -30.36 1.19
N TYR A 305 32.26 -30.45 2.41
CA TYR A 305 32.50 -31.55 3.35
C TYR A 305 31.20 -32.31 3.64
N ASP A 306 31.32 -33.59 4.00
CA ASP A 306 30.19 -34.43 4.43
C ASP A 306 29.56 -33.93 5.73
N SER A 307 28.25 -34.15 5.89
CA SER A 307 27.49 -33.80 7.10
C SER A 307 28.15 -34.31 8.38
N ASP A 308 28.64 -35.54 8.38
CA ASP A 308 29.23 -36.17 9.56
C ASP A 308 30.56 -35.53 9.97
N VAL A 309 31.32 -35.02 8.99
CA VAL A 309 32.58 -34.31 9.24
C VAL A 309 32.28 -32.94 9.81
N VAL A 310 31.29 -32.24 9.26
CA VAL A 310 30.82 -30.93 9.73
C VAL A 310 30.28 -31.04 11.16
N ASN A 311 29.33 -31.94 11.40
CA ASN A 311 28.60 -32.04 12.67
C ASN A 311 29.46 -32.66 13.78
N GLY A 312 30.37 -33.58 13.46
CA GLY A 312 31.26 -34.21 14.44
C GLY A 312 32.47 -33.36 14.88
N ALA A 313 32.83 -32.35 14.08
CA ALA A 313 34.04 -31.56 14.25
C ALA A 313 34.06 -30.70 15.52
N THR A 314 35.29 -30.44 15.97
CA THR A 314 35.60 -29.30 16.82
C THR A 314 35.93 -28.11 15.92
N TYR A 315 35.31 -26.97 16.20
CA TYR A 315 35.62 -25.70 15.55
C TYR A 315 36.56 -24.91 16.46
N ALA A 316 37.58 -24.29 15.86
CA ALA A 316 38.64 -23.60 16.59
C ALA A 316 38.97 -22.26 15.93
N VAL A 317 39.30 -21.25 16.74
CA VAL A 317 39.82 -19.96 16.28
C VAL A 317 41.22 -19.75 16.82
N THR A 318 42.13 -19.33 15.95
CA THR A 318 43.54 -19.01 16.28
C THR A 318 43.82 -17.53 16.06
N VAL A 319 44.91 -17.02 16.65
CA VAL A 319 45.43 -15.67 16.36
C VAL A 319 46.53 -15.81 15.34
N GLU A 320 46.23 -15.46 14.09
CA GLU A 320 47.18 -15.49 12.99
C GLU A 320 47.75 -14.09 12.72
N GLN A 321 48.77 -14.03 11.86
CA GLN A 321 49.26 -12.77 11.29
C GLN A 321 48.18 -12.08 10.43
N ALA A 322 48.39 -10.79 10.09
CA ALA A 322 47.50 -10.05 9.21
C ALA A 322 47.23 -10.81 7.90
N GLY A 323 45.95 -11.07 7.61
CA GLY A 323 45.53 -11.85 6.43
C GLY A 323 45.45 -13.37 6.63
N GLY A 324 45.78 -13.89 7.81
CA GLY A 324 45.64 -15.30 8.16
C GLY A 324 46.91 -16.15 7.95
N SER A 325 46.74 -17.46 8.05
CA SER A 325 47.79 -18.45 7.86
C SER A 325 48.36 -18.42 6.44
N PRO A 326 49.69 -18.34 6.27
CA PRO A 326 50.32 -18.27 4.95
C PRO A 326 50.34 -19.61 4.19
N ASN A 327 50.02 -20.72 4.85
CA ASN A 327 50.13 -22.08 4.29
C ASN A 327 48.89 -22.97 4.53
N GLY A 328 47.81 -22.41 5.08
CA GLY A 328 46.61 -23.17 5.44
C GLY A 328 46.85 -24.19 6.56
N GLN A 329 47.70 -23.84 7.53
CA GLN A 329 47.91 -24.55 8.79
C GLN A 329 48.01 -23.51 9.94
N PRO A 330 47.45 -23.78 11.13
CA PRO A 330 47.56 -22.86 12.27
C PRO A 330 49.00 -22.44 12.56
N THR A 331 49.28 -21.13 12.67
CA THR A 331 50.58 -20.65 13.16
C THR A 331 50.62 -20.48 14.68
N SER A 332 49.44 -20.43 15.33
CA SER A 332 49.29 -20.38 16.78
C SER A 332 48.35 -21.46 17.31
N ALA A 333 48.35 -21.66 18.63
CA ALA A 333 47.41 -22.57 19.29
C ALA A 333 45.98 -21.98 19.27
N PRO A 334 44.93 -22.82 19.23
CA PRO A 334 43.55 -22.37 19.39
C PRO A 334 43.33 -21.57 20.68
N VAL A 335 42.85 -20.32 20.52
CA VAL A 335 42.49 -19.44 21.64
C VAL A 335 41.02 -19.57 22.04
N PHE A 336 40.16 -19.95 21.08
CA PHE A 336 38.75 -20.24 21.30
C PHE A 336 38.36 -21.55 20.59
N SER A 337 37.45 -22.33 21.17
CA SER A 337 36.93 -23.54 20.52
C SER A 337 35.54 -23.93 21.00
N GLY A 338 34.89 -24.82 20.26
CA GLY A 338 33.58 -25.39 20.58
C GLY A 338 33.17 -26.49 19.61
N LYS A 339 32.01 -27.11 19.85
CA LYS A 339 31.39 -28.09 18.95
C LYS A 339 30.00 -27.61 18.52
N LEU A 340 29.55 -28.07 17.35
CA LEU A 340 28.18 -27.85 16.92
C LEU A 340 27.19 -28.62 17.80
N ILE A 341 26.08 -27.97 18.12
CA ILE A 341 24.92 -28.51 18.82
C ILE A 341 23.71 -28.25 17.93
N GLU A 342 22.88 -29.26 17.71
CA GLU A 342 21.65 -29.15 16.92
C GLU A 342 20.58 -28.39 17.73
N THR A 343 20.07 -27.28 17.19
CA THR A 343 19.09 -26.41 17.85
C THR A 343 17.68 -26.55 17.32
N VAL A 344 17.54 -27.10 16.10
CA VAL A 344 16.25 -27.47 15.49
C VAL A 344 16.45 -28.81 14.78
N PRO A 345 15.76 -29.91 15.19
CA PRO A 345 15.81 -31.18 14.47
C PRO A 345 15.18 -31.08 13.07
N PRO A 346 15.63 -31.86 12.08
CA PRO A 346 15.01 -31.89 10.76
C PRO A 346 13.59 -32.44 10.87
N THR A 347 12.63 -31.85 10.16
CA THR A 347 11.23 -32.30 10.21
C THR A 347 11.10 -33.72 9.67
N GLN A 348 10.84 -34.69 10.57
CA GLN A 348 10.74 -36.10 10.20
C GLN A 348 9.52 -36.31 9.28
N PRO A 349 9.66 -36.96 8.11
CA PRO A 349 8.57 -37.09 7.15
C PRO A 349 7.40 -37.89 7.74
N PRO A 350 6.14 -37.54 7.40
CA PRO A 350 4.97 -38.18 7.98
C PRO A 350 4.92 -39.67 7.62
N ALA A 351 4.66 -40.50 8.64
CA ALA A 351 4.57 -41.94 8.46
C ALA A 351 3.45 -42.29 7.45
N PRO A 352 3.65 -43.30 6.57
CA PRO A 352 2.67 -43.64 5.56
C PRO A 352 1.36 -44.11 6.21
N ALA A 353 0.26 -43.44 5.87
CA ALA A 353 -1.07 -43.83 6.32
C ALA A 353 -1.36 -45.28 5.89
N LYS A 354 -1.73 -46.13 6.85
CA LYS A 354 -2.24 -47.47 6.55
C LYS A 354 -3.57 -47.32 5.82
N LYS A 355 -3.70 -48.05 4.70
CA LYS A 355 -4.96 -48.23 3.97
C LYS A 355 -5.91 -49.15 4.73
#